data_AF-A0A846N3V9-F1
#
_entry.id   AF-A0A846N3V9-F1
#
_cell.length_a   1.000
_cell.length_b   1.000
_cell.length_c   1.000
_cell.angle_alpha   90.00
_cell.angle_beta   90.00
_cell.angle_gamma   90.00
#
_symmetry.space_group_name_H-M   'P 1'
#
loop_
_entity.id
_entity.type
_entity.pdbx_description
1 polymer ?
#
loop_
_entity_poly.entity_id
_entity_poly.type
_entity_poly.pdbx_seq_one_letter_code
_entity_poly.pdbx_strand_id
1 'polypeptide(L)'
;MVESNYDILGIGENSSETEIRDGFRRLALQFHSDKGGDSEQFIKIKQAYEDLKIGKKYPDTDVERLRKSRVYSGDSEEDIRRKNKILGKELSKEMKLAQEWAGALNRANSTATRLFGSKTLGEIELERKANGALSIKGNFMAGELEYDGPIIMQGNITSPSWTKEFQTNIHVSKGDFKFVDPIENKYKIENGAILFVENGNAVIGNVFGRKYKVQDPSGKVGVYTTQEHRTQILAPRGKIIAENVVNTVSLDADSIIALNLEDDVKISGREILLYGSKVTYDVEINLKKDGLLRFFETFSVQGLSNDAKIKLENGKQIRLADLKTKKIKDLADEFVPDKTKYNKDDTMVGKGFTITYQMLENLDKKPTKSGWKFGFRK
;
A
#
# COMPACT_ATOMS: atom_id res chain seq x y z
N MET A 1 -23.22 12.86 35.72
CA MET A 1 -23.88 13.99 35.04
C MET A 1 -23.44 13.98 33.59
N VAL A 2 -24.35 14.26 32.64
CA VAL A 2 -24.01 14.32 31.21
C VAL A 2 -23.27 15.63 30.95
N GLU A 3 -22.09 15.53 30.35
CA GLU A 3 -21.26 16.67 29.98
C GLU A 3 -21.97 17.50 28.88
N SER A 4 -22.08 18.81 29.06
CA SER A 4 -22.67 19.71 28.07
C SER A 4 -21.67 20.07 26.97
N ASN A 5 -22.15 20.63 25.85
CA ASN A 5 -21.26 21.11 24.79
C ASN A 5 -20.36 22.27 25.27
N TYR A 6 -20.81 23.04 26.26
CA TYR A 6 -20.01 24.09 26.91
C TYR A 6 -18.90 23.49 27.77
N ASP A 7 -19.19 22.43 28.51
CA ASP A 7 -18.19 21.69 29.31
C ASP A 7 -17.12 21.06 28.40
N ILE A 8 -17.54 20.47 27.27
CA ILE A 8 -16.64 19.88 26.26
C ILE A 8 -15.68 20.94 25.68
N LEU A 9 -16.15 22.18 25.47
CA LEU A 9 -15.31 23.28 25.02
C LEU A 9 -14.55 24.00 26.16
N GLY A 10 -14.84 23.65 27.42
CA GLY A 10 -14.27 24.27 28.61
C GLY A 10 -14.62 25.75 28.74
N ILE A 11 -15.87 26.11 28.43
CA ILE A 11 -16.41 27.48 28.46
C ILE A 11 -17.72 27.54 29.27
N GLY A 12 -18.20 28.75 29.60
CA GLY A 12 -19.43 28.92 30.38
C GLY A 12 -20.70 28.79 29.54
N GLU A 13 -21.83 28.41 30.14
CA GLU A 13 -23.11 28.21 29.44
C GLU A 13 -23.69 29.49 28.79
N ASN A 14 -23.22 30.67 29.20
CA ASN A 14 -23.61 31.98 28.65
C ASN A 14 -22.50 32.60 27.78
N SER A 15 -21.55 31.80 27.31
CA SER A 15 -20.46 32.28 26.47
C SER A 15 -20.97 32.81 25.13
N SER A 16 -20.41 33.94 24.72
CA SER A 16 -20.62 34.58 23.42
C SER A 16 -20.14 33.71 22.27
N GLU A 17 -20.63 33.98 21.05
CA GLU A 17 -20.20 33.27 19.84
C GLU A 17 -18.67 33.34 19.62
N THR A 18 -18.07 34.47 20.01
CA THR A 18 -16.63 34.69 20.04
C THR A 18 -15.91 33.74 21.00
N GLU A 19 -16.42 33.59 22.24
CA GLU A 19 -15.85 32.68 23.24
C GLU A 19 -16.02 31.21 22.86
N ILE A 20 -17.14 30.85 22.23
CA ILE A 20 -17.37 29.50 21.68
C ILE A 20 -16.35 29.18 20.58
N ARG A 21 -16.10 30.14 19.68
CA ARG A 21 -15.10 29.99 18.61
C ARG A 21 -13.68 29.89 19.14
N ASP A 22 -13.34 30.67 20.15
CA ASP A 22 -11.99 30.66 20.73
C ASP A 22 -11.74 29.42 21.59
N GLY A 23 -12.74 28.93 22.33
CA GLY A 23 -12.70 27.64 23.01
C GLY A 23 -12.46 26.48 22.04
N PHE A 24 -13.18 26.46 20.92
CA PHE A 24 -12.96 25.49 19.84
C PHE A 24 -11.55 25.57 19.26
N ARG A 25 -11.05 26.76 18.91
CA ARG A 25 -9.70 26.93 18.33
C ARG A 25 -8.60 26.44 19.26
N ARG A 26 -8.70 26.77 20.56
CA ARG A 26 -7.73 26.33 21.58
C ARG A 26 -7.65 24.81 21.65
N LEU A 27 -8.79 24.13 21.70
CA LEU A 27 -8.85 22.67 21.78
C LEU A 27 -8.51 21.99 20.44
N ALA A 28 -8.93 22.57 19.32
CA ALA A 28 -8.58 22.07 17.98
C ALA A 28 -7.06 22.10 17.73
N LEU A 29 -6.36 23.12 18.23
CA LEU A 29 -4.89 23.20 18.14
C LEU A 29 -4.17 22.23 19.08
N GLN A 30 -4.80 21.86 20.19
CA GLN A 30 -4.27 20.92 21.18
C GLN A 30 -4.46 19.45 20.75
N PHE A 31 -5.61 19.14 20.15
CA PHE A 31 -5.99 17.79 19.75
C PHE A 31 -5.88 17.54 18.23
N HIS A 32 -5.19 18.40 17.49
CA HIS A 32 -4.95 18.21 16.06
C HIS A 32 -4.10 16.95 15.81
N SER A 33 -4.49 16.13 14.83
CA SER A 33 -3.78 14.89 14.46
C SER A 33 -2.31 15.13 14.13
N ASP A 34 -2.01 16.24 13.45
CA ASP A 34 -0.64 16.61 13.04
C ASP A 34 0.28 16.94 14.24
N LYS A 35 -0.28 17.07 15.46
CA LYS A 35 0.47 17.26 16.71
C LYS A 35 0.38 16.06 17.66
N GLY A 36 -0.10 14.92 17.18
CA GLY A 36 -0.24 13.69 17.98
C GLY A 36 -1.45 13.68 18.91
N GLY A 37 -2.47 14.50 18.63
CA GLY A 37 -3.71 14.57 19.41
C GLY A 37 -4.65 13.39 19.23
N ASP A 38 -5.49 13.13 20.23
CA ASP A 38 -6.51 12.08 20.21
C ASP A 38 -7.64 12.42 19.22
N SER A 39 -7.78 11.58 18.18
CA SER A 39 -8.79 11.73 17.14
C SER A 39 -10.22 11.67 17.66
N GLU A 40 -10.50 10.88 18.71
CA GLU A 40 -11.85 10.79 19.27
C GLU A 40 -12.22 12.07 20.02
N GLN A 41 -11.27 12.65 20.75
CA GLN A 41 -11.46 13.94 21.41
C GLN A 41 -11.68 15.06 20.39
N PHE A 42 -10.91 15.07 19.30
CA PHE A 42 -11.08 16.07 18.24
C PHE A 42 -12.47 16.01 17.58
N ILE A 43 -12.98 14.81 17.32
CA ILE A 43 -14.34 14.61 16.79
C ILE A 43 -15.38 15.14 17.79
N LYS A 44 -15.20 14.85 19.08
CA LYS A 44 -16.09 15.33 20.16
C LYS A 44 -16.10 16.85 20.27
N ILE A 45 -14.92 17.49 20.24
CA ILE A 45 -14.74 18.95 20.27
C ILE A 45 -15.40 19.62 19.06
N LYS A 46 -15.22 19.04 17.86
CA LYS A 46 -15.82 19.54 16.63
C LYS A 46 -17.35 19.45 16.67
N GLN A 47 -17.89 18.33 17.15
CA GLN A 47 -19.33 18.16 17.29
C GLN A 47 -19.94 19.17 18.28
N ALA A 48 -19.30 19.38 19.44
CA ALA A 48 -19.75 20.35 20.43
C ALA A 48 -19.78 21.78 19.88
N TYR A 49 -18.78 22.18 19.09
CA TYR A 49 -18.76 23.50 18.44
C TYR A 49 -19.89 23.70 17.42
N GLU A 50 -20.14 22.70 16.56
CA GLU A 50 -21.23 22.78 15.58
C GLU A 50 -22.62 22.74 16.23
N ASP A 51 -22.78 21.98 17.31
CA ASP A 51 -24.02 21.97 18.09
C ASP A 51 -24.27 23.32 18.77
N LEU A 52 -23.25 23.98 19.32
CA LEU A 52 -23.40 25.30 19.95
C LEU A 52 -23.74 26.41 18.95
N LYS A 53 -23.25 26.34 17.71
CA LYS A 53 -23.65 27.28 16.64
C LYS A 53 -25.15 27.28 16.35
N ILE A 54 -25.81 26.14 16.55
CA ILE A 54 -27.26 26.00 16.36
C ILE A 54 -28.03 26.08 17.69
N GLY A 55 -27.37 26.51 18.78
CA GLY A 55 -27.96 26.67 20.11
C GLY A 55 -28.22 25.36 20.87
N LYS A 56 -27.61 24.24 20.46
CA LYS A 56 -27.78 22.93 21.11
C LYS A 56 -26.82 22.78 22.30
N LYS A 57 -27.39 22.76 23.51
CA LYS A 57 -26.65 22.75 24.79
C LYS A 57 -25.96 21.42 25.13
N TYR A 58 -26.56 20.28 24.77
CA TYR A 58 -26.04 18.95 25.08
C TYR A 58 -25.70 18.18 23.80
N PRO A 59 -24.68 17.31 23.81
CA PRO A 59 -24.41 16.40 22.70
C PRO A 59 -25.62 15.54 22.35
N ASP A 60 -25.60 14.97 21.15
CA ASP A 60 -26.62 13.99 20.74
C ASP A 60 -26.75 12.84 21.76
N THR A 61 -27.97 12.59 22.23
CA THR A 61 -28.31 11.38 23.01
C THR A 61 -28.07 10.13 22.18
N ASP A 62 -27.91 8.94 22.79
CA ASP A 62 -27.69 7.71 22.02
C ASP A 62 -28.79 7.44 20.98
N VAL A 63 -30.04 7.81 21.27
CA VAL A 63 -31.18 7.74 20.34
C VAL A 63 -31.07 8.76 19.20
N GLU A 64 -30.61 9.99 19.47
CA GLU A 64 -30.32 11.00 18.44
C GLU A 64 -29.08 10.64 17.63
N ARG A 65 -28.04 10.05 18.22
CA ARG A 65 -26.88 9.49 17.53
C ARG A 65 -27.31 8.35 16.64
N LEU A 66 -28.20 7.46 17.10
CA LEU A 66 -28.81 6.39 16.31
C LEU A 66 -29.74 6.92 15.20
N ARG A 67 -30.45 8.03 15.42
CA ARG A 67 -31.27 8.68 14.38
C ARG A 67 -30.42 9.44 13.38
N LYS A 68 -29.42 10.21 13.80
CA LYS A 68 -28.46 10.91 12.93
C LYS A 68 -27.52 9.95 12.22
N SER A 69 -27.13 8.82 12.83
CA SER A 69 -26.43 7.73 12.14
C SER A 69 -27.33 7.06 11.10
N ARG A 70 -28.66 7.01 11.34
CA ARG A 70 -29.66 6.61 10.33
C ARG A 70 -29.95 7.69 9.28
N VAL A 71 -29.66 8.96 9.55
CA VAL A 71 -29.90 10.10 8.63
C VAL A 71 -28.66 10.46 7.81
N TYR A 72 -27.44 10.15 8.28
CA TYR A 72 -26.24 10.06 7.43
C TYR A 72 -26.18 8.76 6.61
N SER A 73 -27.08 7.81 6.88
CA SER A 73 -27.43 6.69 5.99
C SER A 73 -28.82 6.90 5.35
N GLY A 74 -29.16 8.16 5.02
CA GLY A 74 -30.43 8.53 4.39
C GLY A 74 -30.42 8.46 2.86
N ASP A 75 -29.29 8.10 2.27
CA ASP A 75 -29.21 7.68 0.89
C ASP A 75 -29.54 6.18 0.85
N SER A 76 -30.50 5.76 0.01
CA SER A 76 -30.57 4.34 -0.37
C SER A 76 -29.19 3.89 -0.89
N GLU A 77 -28.87 2.59 -0.88
CA GLU A 77 -27.63 2.13 -1.52
C GLU A 77 -27.50 2.67 -2.96
N GLU A 78 -28.64 2.87 -3.64
CA GLU A 78 -28.72 3.46 -4.97
C GLU A 78 -28.34 4.95 -5.00
N ASP A 79 -28.67 5.73 -3.97
CA ASP A 79 -28.30 7.14 -3.86
C ASP A 79 -26.81 7.29 -3.55
N ILE A 80 -26.26 6.45 -2.67
CA ILE A 80 -24.80 6.40 -2.41
C ILE A 80 -24.07 6.04 -3.69
N ARG A 81 -24.52 4.98 -4.40
CA ARG A 81 -23.95 4.57 -5.69
C ARG A 81 -24.04 5.68 -6.74
N ARG A 82 -25.16 6.41 -6.80
CA ARG A 82 -25.32 7.55 -7.72
C ARG A 82 -24.35 8.68 -7.41
N LYS A 83 -24.23 9.11 -6.15
CA LYS A 83 -23.27 10.15 -5.73
C LYS A 83 -21.83 9.75 -6.02
N ASN A 84 -21.48 8.52 -5.67
CA ASN A 84 -20.16 7.94 -5.91
C ASN A 84 -19.81 7.84 -7.40
N LYS A 85 -20.80 7.55 -8.26
CA LYS A 85 -20.63 7.55 -9.71
C LYS A 85 -20.41 8.96 -10.26
N ILE A 86 -21.14 9.96 -9.77
CA ILE A 86 -20.97 11.36 -10.16
C ILE A 86 -19.57 11.85 -9.77
N LEU A 87 -19.16 11.59 -8.52
CA LEU A 87 -17.82 11.93 -8.02
C LEU A 87 -16.71 11.31 -8.87
N GLY A 88 -16.80 10.00 -9.12
CA GLY A 88 -15.81 9.30 -9.94
C GLY A 88 -15.71 9.86 -11.35
N LYS A 89 -16.85 10.23 -11.96
CA LYS A 89 -16.91 10.85 -13.28
C LYS A 89 -16.27 12.23 -13.31
N GLU A 90 -16.55 13.08 -12.32
CA GLU A 90 -15.98 14.43 -12.23
C GLU A 90 -14.45 14.37 -12.04
N LEU A 91 -13.99 13.59 -11.07
CA LEU A 91 -12.56 13.39 -10.80
C LEU A 91 -11.84 12.80 -12.02
N SER A 92 -12.39 11.75 -12.64
CA SER A 92 -11.79 11.13 -13.83
C SER A 92 -11.68 12.10 -15.00
N LYS A 93 -12.68 12.98 -15.19
CA LYS A 93 -12.62 14.02 -16.22
C LYS A 93 -11.52 15.04 -15.94
N GLU A 94 -11.36 15.46 -14.69
CA GLU A 94 -10.27 16.36 -14.27
C GLU A 94 -8.90 15.70 -14.48
N MET A 95 -8.73 14.42 -14.12
CA MET A 95 -7.47 13.69 -14.34
C MET A 95 -7.15 13.55 -15.82
N LYS A 96 -8.16 13.34 -16.68
CA LYS A 96 -7.97 13.33 -18.13
C LYS A 96 -7.47 14.68 -18.66
N LEU A 97 -8.03 15.79 -18.18
CA LEU A 97 -7.54 17.13 -18.55
C LEU A 97 -6.10 17.35 -18.08
N ALA A 98 -5.76 16.86 -16.89
CA ALA A 98 -4.41 16.93 -16.33
C ALA A 98 -3.41 16.12 -17.18
N GLN A 99 -3.78 14.90 -17.60
CA GLN A 99 -3.01 14.06 -18.52
C GLN A 99 -2.79 14.75 -19.88
N GLU A 100 -3.85 15.26 -20.51
CA GLU A 100 -3.76 15.91 -21.82
C GLU A 100 -2.85 17.16 -21.76
N TRP A 101 -2.97 17.95 -20.69
CA TRP A 101 -2.13 19.11 -20.45
C TRP A 101 -0.66 18.73 -20.24
N ALA A 102 -0.38 17.76 -19.36
CA ALA A 102 0.99 17.31 -19.10
C ALA A 102 1.63 16.70 -20.35
N GLY A 103 0.88 15.88 -21.09
CA GLY A 103 1.33 15.29 -22.34
C GLY A 103 1.60 16.32 -23.44
N ALA A 104 0.79 17.38 -23.53
CA ALA A 104 1.02 18.47 -24.49
C ALA A 104 2.32 19.23 -24.17
N LEU A 105 2.57 19.56 -22.89
CA LEU A 105 3.82 20.17 -22.46
C LEU A 105 5.03 19.26 -22.73
N ASN A 106 4.87 17.96 -22.50
CA ASN A 106 5.94 17.01 -22.72
C ASN A 106 6.31 16.91 -24.21
N ARG A 107 5.32 16.84 -25.11
CA ARG A 107 5.54 16.85 -26.57
C ARG A 107 6.15 18.15 -27.07
N ALA A 108 5.77 19.29 -26.49
CA ALA A 108 6.32 20.60 -26.83
C ALA A 108 7.68 20.88 -26.18
N ASN A 109 8.16 19.99 -25.29
CA ASN A 109 9.31 20.21 -24.41
C ASN A 109 9.24 21.54 -23.64
N SER A 110 8.04 21.89 -23.19
CA SER A 110 7.75 23.13 -22.46
C SER A 110 7.60 22.87 -20.96
N THR A 111 7.85 23.90 -20.17
CA THR A 111 7.64 23.87 -18.71
C THR A 111 6.45 24.71 -18.33
N ALA A 112 5.59 24.18 -17.46
CA ALA A 112 4.53 24.95 -16.83
C ALA A 112 4.04 24.22 -15.58
N THR A 113 3.32 24.97 -14.74
CA THR A 113 2.62 24.47 -13.54
C THR A 113 1.15 24.81 -13.66
N ARG A 114 0.28 23.88 -13.23
CA ARG A 114 -1.16 24.10 -13.21
C ARG A 114 -1.83 23.31 -12.08
N LEU A 115 -2.81 23.95 -11.45
CA LEU A 115 -3.71 23.31 -10.49
C LEU A 115 -4.94 22.74 -11.21
N PHE A 116 -5.33 21.52 -10.83
CA PHE A 116 -6.50 20.81 -11.32
C PHE A 116 -7.41 20.43 -10.14
N GLY A 117 -8.68 20.12 -10.44
CA GLY A 117 -9.66 19.80 -9.41
C GLY A 117 -10.27 21.03 -8.76
N SER A 118 -10.79 20.85 -7.54
CA SER A 118 -11.53 21.90 -6.83
C SER A 118 -11.36 21.79 -5.33
N LYS A 119 -11.64 22.88 -4.61
CA LYS A 119 -11.66 22.89 -3.14
C LYS A 119 -12.59 21.85 -2.52
N THR A 120 -13.63 21.42 -3.24
CA THR A 120 -14.62 20.46 -2.75
C THR A 120 -14.28 19.01 -3.07
N LEU A 121 -13.57 18.75 -4.17
CA LEU A 121 -13.24 17.40 -4.64
C LEU A 121 -11.76 17.01 -4.39
N GLY A 122 -10.95 17.98 -3.99
CA GLY A 122 -9.51 17.86 -3.88
C GLY A 122 -8.81 18.59 -5.02
N GLU A 123 -7.70 19.24 -4.70
CA GLU A 123 -6.86 19.94 -5.66
C GLU A 123 -5.55 19.16 -5.86
N ILE A 124 -5.07 19.14 -7.11
CA ILE A 124 -3.80 18.52 -7.47
C ILE A 124 -2.99 19.47 -8.35
N GLU A 125 -1.75 19.74 -7.95
CA GLU A 125 -0.81 20.57 -8.68
C GLU A 125 0.08 19.66 -9.53
N LEU A 126 0.13 19.93 -10.83
CA LEU A 126 1.09 19.31 -11.74
C LEU A 126 2.06 20.36 -12.25
N GLU A 127 3.34 20.00 -12.30
CA GLU A 127 4.42 20.79 -12.86
C GLU A 127 5.25 19.93 -13.82
N ARG A 128 5.34 20.34 -15.10
CA ARG A 128 6.32 19.78 -16.03
C ARG A 128 7.63 20.55 -15.84
N LYS A 129 8.63 19.91 -15.25
CA LYS A 129 9.98 20.47 -15.02
C LYS A 129 10.83 20.47 -16.27
N ALA A 130 11.83 21.36 -16.38
CA ALA A 130 12.68 21.48 -17.56
C ALA A 130 13.35 20.17 -18.02
N ASN A 131 13.64 19.26 -17.10
CA ASN A 131 14.31 17.98 -17.35
C ASN A 131 13.38 16.85 -17.86
N GLY A 132 12.09 17.10 -18.11
CA GLY A 132 11.15 16.04 -18.51
C GLY A 132 10.27 15.51 -17.39
N ALA A 133 10.66 15.72 -16.13
CA ALA A 133 9.93 15.14 -15.01
C ALA A 133 8.59 15.84 -14.79
N LEU A 134 7.54 15.06 -14.55
CA LEU A 134 6.25 15.54 -14.07
C LEU A 134 6.25 15.46 -12.53
N SER A 135 6.19 16.62 -11.89
CA SER A 135 5.99 16.71 -10.45
C SER A 135 4.49 16.80 -10.16
N ILE A 136 4.00 15.98 -9.24
CA ILE A 136 2.58 15.93 -8.86
C ILE A 136 2.48 16.14 -7.35
N LYS A 137 1.69 17.11 -6.91
CA LYS A 137 1.40 17.34 -5.49
C LYS A 137 -0.09 17.30 -5.24
N GLY A 138 -0.51 16.51 -4.27
CA GLY A 138 -1.92 16.25 -3.97
C GLY A 138 -2.26 14.76 -4.10
N ASN A 139 -3.44 14.39 -3.62
CA ASN A 139 -3.91 13.01 -3.69
C ASN A 139 -4.47 12.74 -5.10
N PHE A 140 -4.06 11.63 -5.70
CA PHE A 140 -4.55 11.19 -7.00
C PHE A 140 -5.65 10.13 -6.80
N MET A 141 -6.82 10.39 -7.37
CA MET A 141 -7.97 9.49 -7.30
C MET A 141 -8.79 9.58 -8.59
N ALA A 142 -9.26 8.41 -9.04
CA ALA A 142 -10.18 8.18 -10.14
C ALA A 142 -9.64 8.57 -11.53
N GLY A 143 -9.61 7.60 -12.44
CA GLY A 143 -9.20 7.80 -13.83
C GLY A 143 -7.73 7.49 -14.10
N GLU A 144 -7.30 7.90 -15.29
CA GLU A 144 -6.03 7.49 -15.88
C GLU A 144 -5.05 8.66 -15.96
N LEU A 145 -3.76 8.35 -15.79
CA LEU A 145 -2.65 9.25 -16.06
C LEU A 145 -1.55 8.50 -16.80
N GLU A 146 -1.46 8.73 -18.11
CA GLU A 146 -0.35 8.29 -18.95
C GLU A 146 0.69 9.39 -19.14
N TYR A 147 1.96 9.07 -18.93
CA TYR A 147 3.05 10.03 -19.12
C TYR A 147 4.35 9.38 -19.62
N ASP A 148 4.96 10.00 -20.62
CA ASP A 148 6.24 9.58 -21.22
C ASP A 148 7.41 10.35 -20.60
N GLY A 149 7.71 10.07 -19.33
CA GLY A 149 8.80 10.68 -18.60
C GLY A 149 8.75 10.35 -17.11
N PRO A 150 9.80 10.71 -16.34
CA PRO A 150 9.81 10.46 -14.90
C PRO A 150 8.66 11.17 -14.19
N ILE A 151 8.04 10.52 -13.20
CA ILE A 151 7.05 11.12 -12.32
C ILE A 151 7.60 11.20 -10.89
N ILE A 152 7.48 12.36 -10.26
CA ILE A 152 7.78 12.59 -8.85
C ILE A 152 6.49 13.01 -8.16
N MET A 153 6.03 12.27 -7.16
CA MET A 153 4.74 12.51 -6.53
C MET A 153 4.86 12.79 -5.02
N GLN A 154 4.04 13.74 -4.54
CA GLN A 154 3.82 14.07 -3.13
C GLN A 154 2.32 13.96 -2.85
N GLY A 155 1.90 12.84 -2.27
CA GLY A 155 0.49 12.57 -1.98
C GLY A 155 0.15 11.11 -2.13
N ASN A 156 -1.09 10.74 -1.79
CA ASN A 156 -1.55 9.37 -1.86
C ASN A 156 -2.16 9.05 -3.24
N ILE A 157 -2.08 7.79 -3.63
CA ILE A 157 -2.82 7.25 -4.79
C ILE A 157 -3.89 6.30 -4.26
N THR A 158 -5.13 6.51 -4.64
CA THR A 158 -6.24 5.67 -4.19
C THR A 158 -7.23 5.44 -5.31
N SER A 159 -7.72 4.22 -5.44
CA SER A 159 -8.79 3.90 -6.40
C SER A 159 -10.17 3.95 -5.75
N PRO A 160 -11.18 4.49 -6.42
CA PRO A 160 -12.58 4.36 -6.00
C PRO A 160 -12.96 2.88 -5.81
N SER A 161 -13.31 2.49 -4.59
CA SER A 161 -13.64 1.08 -4.27
C SER A 161 -15.04 0.65 -4.75
N TRP A 162 -15.86 1.61 -5.19
CA TRP A 162 -17.27 1.41 -5.51
C TRP A 162 -17.57 1.27 -7.02
N THR A 163 -16.63 1.65 -7.90
CA THR A 163 -16.81 1.64 -9.36
C THR A 163 -15.52 1.26 -10.07
N LYS A 164 -15.51 0.12 -10.77
CA LYS A 164 -14.40 -0.25 -11.64
C LYS A 164 -14.22 0.70 -12.84
N GLU A 165 -15.28 1.36 -13.27
CA GLU A 165 -15.28 2.30 -14.40
C GLU A 165 -14.27 3.44 -14.23
N PHE A 166 -14.02 3.86 -12.98
CA PHE A 166 -13.10 4.95 -12.66
C PHE A 166 -11.90 4.47 -11.85
N GLN A 167 -11.45 3.24 -12.11
CA GLN A 167 -10.26 2.70 -11.46
C GLN A 167 -9.08 3.66 -11.67
N THR A 168 -8.33 3.91 -10.60
CA THR A 168 -7.13 4.74 -10.69
C THR A 168 -6.03 3.95 -11.39
N ASN A 169 -5.56 4.45 -12.53
CA ASN A 169 -4.50 3.82 -13.31
C ASN A 169 -3.44 4.87 -13.69
N ILE A 170 -2.19 4.65 -13.28
CA ILE A 170 -1.06 5.51 -13.65
C ILE A 170 -0.10 4.69 -14.50
N HIS A 171 0.13 5.11 -15.73
CA HIS A 171 1.08 4.49 -16.65
C HIS A 171 2.24 5.43 -16.97
N VAL A 172 3.44 5.02 -16.57
CA VAL A 172 4.70 5.68 -16.90
C VAL A 172 5.37 4.89 -18.01
N SER A 173 5.33 5.37 -19.24
CA SER A 173 5.91 4.67 -20.39
C SER A 173 7.44 4.63 -20.34
N LYS A 174 8.06 5.70 -19.81
CA LYS A 174 9.50 5.84 -19.69
C LYS A 174 9.88 6.65 -18.45
N GLY A 175 10.94 6.22 -17.78
CA GLY A 175 11.45 6.89 -16.59
C GLY A 175 10.86 6.31 -15.31
N ASP A 176 11.41 6.76 -14.18
CA ASP A 176 11.02 6.25 -12.87
C ASP A 176 9.73 6.93 -12.37
N PHE A 177 8.92 6.18 -11.62
CA PHE A 177 7.93 6.73 -10.71
C PHE A 177 8.52 6.78 -9.29
N LYS A 178 8.49 7.94 -8.64
CA LYS A 178 9.02 8.09 -7.28
C LYS A 178 8.08 8.91 -6.40
N PHE A 179 7.77 8.39 -5.22
CA PHE A 179 7.31 9.26 -4.15
C PHE A 179 8.48 10.06 -3.57
N VAL A 180 8.20 11.27 -3.10
CA VAL A 180 9.15 12.05 -2.29
C VAL A 180 9.12 11.52 -0.87
N ASP A 181 10.27 11.09 -0.36
CA ASP A 181 10.49 10.57 0.99
C ASP A 181 9.34 9.68 1.50
N PRO A 182 9.01 8.59 0.79
CA PRO A 182 7.79 7.81 1.02
C PRO A 182 7.69 7.22 2.43
N ILE A 183 8.82 6.91 3.05
CA ILE A 183 8.90 6.31 4.39
C ILE A 183 8.57 7.36 5.46
N GLU A 184 9.06 8.59 5.31
CA GLU A 184 8.83 9.68 6.27
C GLU A 184 7.39 10.19 6.13
N ASN A 185 6.94 10.41 4.90
CA ASN A 185 5.61 10.95 4.62
C ASN A 185 4.47 9.91 4.73
N LYS A 186 4.81 8.62 4.85
CA LYS A 186 3.86 7.50 4.91
C LYS A 186 2.85 7.50 3.75
N TYR A 187 3.27 7.96 2.57
CA TYR A 187 2.44 7.93 1.37
C TYR A 187 2.08 6.50 1.00
N LYS A 188 0.87 6.36 0.44
CA LYS A 188 0.31 5.05 0.11
C LYS A 188 -0.32 4.98 -1.27
N ILE A 189 -0.30 3.77 -1.83
CA ILE A 189 -1.06 3.36 -3.02
C ILE A 189 -2.07 2.31 -2.57
N GLU A 190 -3.37 2.56 -2.78
CA GLU A 190 -4.40 1.67 -2.20
C GLU A 190 -5.69 1.49 -3.01
N ASN A 191 -6.53 0.59 -2.51
CA ASN A 191 -7.92 0.36 -2.93
C ASN A 191 -8.10 -0.14 -4.37
N GLY A 192 -7.14 -0.90 -4.89
CA GLY A 192 -7.21 -1.44 -6.24
C GLY A 192 -6.62 -0.53 -7.30
N ALA A 193 -5.84 0.49 -6.91
CA ALA A 193 -5.10 1.30 -7.86
C ALA A 193 -4.06 0.48 -8.63
N ILE A 194 -3.81 0.88 -9.87
CA ILE A 194 -2.81 0.28 -10.75
C ILE A 194 -1.72 1.33 -11.02
N LEU A 195 -0.47 0.95 -10.78
CA LEU A 195 0.71 1.70 -11.20
C LEU A 195 1.52 0.82 -12.14
N PHE A 196 1.66 1.24 -13.39
CA PHE A 196 2.45 0.56 -14.40
C PHE A 196 3.62 1.42 -14.85
N VAL A 197 4.85 0.99 -14.55
CA VAL A 197 6.09 1.64 -14.96
C VAL A 197 6.78 0.76 -16.00
N GLU A 198 6.61 1.09 -17.27
CA GLU A 198 6.97 0.20 -18.37
C GLU A 198 8.50 0.12 -18.59
N ASN A 199 9.18 1.28 -18.58
CA ASN A 199 10.62 1.42 -18.76
C ASN A 199 11.23 2.28 -17.65
N GLY A 200 11.22 1.78 -16.42
CA GLY A 200 11.80 2.46 -15.28
C GLY A 200 11.54 1.73 -13.98
N ASN A 201 11.88 2.38 -12.88
CA ASN A 201 11.70 1.86 -11.53
C ASN A 201 10.52 2.54 -10.84
N ALA A 202 9.91 1.82 -9.90
CA ALA A 202 8.93 2.38 -8.96
C ALA A 202 9.56 2.45 -7.56
N VAL A 203 9.80 3.66 -7.05
CA VAL A 203 10.21 3.88 -5.66
C VAL A 203 9.02 4.42 -4.90
N ILE A 204 8.37 3.54 -4.15
CA ILE A 204 7.08 3.78 -3.53
C ILE A 204 7.16 3.53 -2.02
N GLY A 205 6.10 3.94 -1.32
CA GLY A 205 5.94 3.75 0.12
C GLY A 205 5.12 2.51 0.41
N ASN A 206 4.00 2.73 1.08
CA ASN A 206 3.11 1.67 1.52
C ASN A 206 2.11 1.30 0.42
N VAL A 207 1.80 0.02 0.28
CA VAL A 207 0.86 -0.49 -0.73
C VAL A 207 -0.19 -1.33 -0.04
N PHE A 208 -1.46 -0.97 -0.21
CA PHE A 208 -2.57 -1.63 0.46
C PHE A 208 -3.62 -2.14 -0.52
N GLY A 209 -3.94 -3.42 -0.39
CA GLY A 209 -5.13 -4.02 -0.98
C GLY A 209 -6.34 -3.89 -0.07
N ARG A 210 -7.52 -4.23 -0.60
CA ARG A 210 -8.69 -4.51 0.23
C ARG A 210 -9.48 -5.68 -0.32
N LYS A 211 -10.11 -6.43 0.58
CA LYS A 211 -11.14 -7.43 0.28
C LYS A 211 -12.32 -7.21 1.20
N TYR A 212 -13.54 -7.33 0.68
CA TYR A 212 -14.74 -7.24 1.49
C TYR A 212 -15.74 -8.32 1.09
N LYS A 213 -16.55 -8.74 2.05
CA LYS A 213 -17.63 -9.71 1.83
C LYS A 213 -18.87 -8.94 1.39
N VAL A 214 -19.37 -9.24 0.20
CA VAL A 214 -20.66 -8.75 -0.30
C VAL A 214 -21.68 -9.87 -0.22
N GLN A 215 -22.95 -9.51 -0.03
CA GLN A 215 -24.03 -10.50 -0.15
C GLN A 215 -24.03 -11.10 -1.55
N ASP A 216 -24.28 -12.40 -1.64
CA ASP A 216 -24.30 -13.10 -2.92
C ASP A 216 -25.25 -12.41 -3.90
N PRO A 217 -24.82 -12.16 -5.16
CA PRO A 217 -25.64 -11.46 -6.16
C PRO A 217 -26.98 -12.12 -6.46
N SER A 218 -27.14 -13.41 -6.16
CA SER A 218 -28.42 -14.14 -6.28
C SER A 218 -29.38 -13.90 -5.11
N GLY A 219 -29.02 -13.07 -4.13
CA GLY A 219 -29.87 -12.67 -3.01
C GLY A 219 -30.05 -13.73 -1.92
N LYS A 220 -29.27 -14.83 -1.97
CA LYS A 220 -29.32 -15.89 -0.95
C LYS A 220 -28.85 -15.36 0.40
N VAL A 221 -29.75 -15.38 1.38
CA VAL A 221 -29.47 -14.97 2.75
C VAL A 221 -28.39 -15.89 3.35
N GLY A 222 -27.35 -15.30 3.94
CA GLY A 222 -26.25 -16.05 4.56
C GLY A 222 -25.14 -16.52 3.61
N VAL A 223 -25.28 -16.30 2.29
CA VAL A 223 -24.21 -16.54 1.31
C VAL A 223 -23.51 -15.23 1.00
N TYR A 224 -22.18 -15.22 1.10
CA TYR A 224 -21.35 -14.05 0.82
C TYR A 224 -20.36 -14.37 -0.29
N THR A 225 -20.17 -13.43 -1.21
CA THR A 225 -19.07 -13.46 -2.18
C THR A 225 -17.96 -12.54 -1.70
N THR A 226 -16.70 -12.93 -1.86
CA THR A 226 -15.58 -12.03 -1.58
C THR A 226 -15.30 -11.19 -2.82
N GLN A 227 -15.32 -9.86 -2.66
CA GLN A 227 -14.90 -8.94 -3.68
C GLN A 227 -13.51 -8.39 -3.32
N GLU A 228 -12.55 -8.67 -4.20
CA GLU A 228 -11.16 -8.21 -4.07
C GLU A 228 -10.93 -6.93 -4.86
N HIS A 229 -10.27 -5.98 -4.21
CA HIS A 229 -9.69 -4.77 -4.79
C HIS A 229 -8.18 -4.88 -4.69
N ARG A 230 -7.62 -5.66 -5.62
CA ARG A 230 -6.19 -5.92 -5.66
C ARG A 230 -5.44 -4.72 -6.20
N THR A 231 -4.65 -4.07 -5.36
CA THR A 231 -3.73 -3.00 -5.79
C THR A 231 -2.56 -3.62 -6.54
N GLN A 232 -2.19 -3.08 -7.70
CA GLN A 232 -1.20 -3.68 -8.59
C GLN A 232 -0.09 -2.69 -8.91
N ILE A 233 1.16 -3.10 -8.71
CA ILE A 233 2.34 -2.34 -9.12
C ILE A 233 3.14 -3.20 -10.10
N LEU A 234 3.38 -2.67 -11.28
CA LEU A 234 4.02 -3.38 -12.38
C LEU A 234 5.24 -2.60 -12.85
N ALA A 235 6.42 -3.21 -12.82
CA ALA A 235 7.66 -2.67 -13.38
C ALA A 235 8.46 -3.77 -14.09
N PRO A 236 7.94 -4.34 -15.19
CA PRO A 236 8.37 -5.63 -15.75
C PRO A 236 9.86 -5.66 -16.17
N ARG A 237 10.43 -4.50 -16.50
CA ARG A 237 11.84 -4.32 -16.89
C ARG A 237 12.67 -3.55 -15.87
N GLY A 238 12.12 -3.32 -14.68
CA GLY A 238 12.73 -2.47 -13.67
C GLY A 238 12.58 -3.02 -12.26
N LYS A 239 12.76 -2.12 -11.30
CA LYS A 239 12.72 -2.41 -9.88
C LYS A 239 11.49 -1.80 -9.22
N ILE A 240 10.86 -2.54 -8.31
CA ILE A 240 9.92 -1.99 -7.32
C ILE A 240 10.62 -1.93 -5.97
N ILE A 241 10.60 -0.77 -5.32
CA ILE A 241 11.03 -0.58 -3.93
C ILE A 241 9.80 -0.14 -3.14
N ALA A 242 9.38 -0.93 -2.16
CA ALA A 242 8.21 -0.65 -1.31
C ALA A 242 8.55 -0.82 0.18
N GLU A 243 7.83 -0.10 1.04
CA GLU A 243 7.93 -0.26 2.50
C GLU A 243 7.06 -1.46 2.93
N ASN A 244 5.80 -1.22 3.30
CA ASN A 244 4.86 -2.28 3.67
C ASN A 244 3.92 -2.59 2.51
N VAL A 245 3.82 -3.87 2.17
CA VAL A 245 2.91 -4.40 1.16
C VAL A 245 1.89 -5.26 1.89
N VAL A 246 0.63 -4.81 1.95
CA VAL A 246 -0.34 -5.35 2.90
C VAL A 246 -1.70 -5.62 2.28
N ASN A 247 -2.36 -6.70 2.69
CA ASN A 247 -3.63 -7.19 2.15
C ASN A 247 -3.49 -7.62 0.67
N THR A 248 -4.61 -7.62 -0.03
CA THR A 248 -4.74 -8.02 -1.44
C THR A 248 -3.91 -7.14 -2.39
N VAL A 249 -2.61 -7.43 -2.54
CA VAL A 249 -1.67 -6.66 -3.39
C VAL A 249 -0.94 -7.58 -4.36
N SER A 250 -0.63 -7.08 -5.55
CA SER A 250 0.29 -7.71 -6.49
C SER A 250 1.44 -6.79 -6.88
N LEU A 251 2.66 -7.30 -6.79
CA LEU A 251 3.86 -6.67 -7.35
C LEU A 251 4.46 -7.57 -8.43
N ASP A 252 4.73 -7.03 -9.61
CA ASP A 252 5.46 -7.75 -10.67
C ASP A 252 6.58 -6.86 -11.22
N ALA A 253 7.83 -7.31 -11.07
CA ALA A 253 8.99 -6.60 -11.57
C ALA A 253 10.12 -7.54 -11.97
N ASP A 254 11.23 -7.00 -12.47
CA ASP A 254 12.47 -7.77 -12.60
C ASP A 254 13.13 -7.91 -11.22
N SER A 255 13.19 -6.81 -10.45
CA SER A 255 13.70 -6.77 -9.08
C SER A 255 12.66 -6.20 -8.12
N ILE A 256 12.47 -6.82 -6.96
CA ILE A 256 11.58 -6.36 -5.89
C ILE A 256 12.39 -6.22 -4.62
N ILE A 257 12.31 -5.04 -4.01
CA ILE A 257 12.80 -4.75 -2.67
C ILE A 257 11.59 -4.35 -1.83
N ALA A 258 11.33 -5.08 -0.75
CA ALA A 258 10.26 -4.77 0.18
C ALA A 258 10.74 -4.86 1.62
N LEU A 259 10.16 -4.04 2.51
CA LEU A 259 10.35 -4.22 3.94
C LEU A 259 9.49 -5.40 4.41
N ASN A 260 8.17 -5.28 4.33
CA ASN A 260 7.24 -6.29 4.85
C ASN A 260 6.21 -6.72 3.80
N LEU A 261 5.84 -8.01 3.83
CA LEU A 261 4.73 -8.57 3.05
C LEU A 261 3.70 -9.14 4.03
N GLU A 262 2.50 -8.60 4.05
CA GLU A 262 1.49 -8.99 5.05
C GLU A 262 0.14 -9.30 4.40
N ASP A 263 -0.39 -10.49 4.60
CA ASP A 263 -1.76 -10.92 4.29
C ASP A 263 -2.16 -10.86 2.79
N ASP A 264 -2.26 -12.00 2.07
CA ASP A 264 -2.78 -12.05 0.68
C ASP A 264 -1.97 -11.21 -0.35
N VAL A 265 -0.65 -11.18 -0.15
CA VAL A 265 0.30 -10.51 -1.03
C VAL A 265 0.88 -11.48 -2.03
N LYS A 266 0.91 -11.08 -3.31
CA LYS A 266 1.51 -11.84 -4.39
C LYS A 266 2.63 -11.03 -5.01
N ILE A 267 3.85 -11.54 -4.99
CA ILE A 267 4.98 -10.87 -5.65
C ILE A 267 5.59 -11.77 -6.72
N SER A 268 6.09 -11.18 -7.80
CA SER A 268 6.74 -11.88 -8.92
C SER A 268 8.00 -11.14 -9.33
N GLY A 269 9.15 -11.82 -9.27
CA GLY A 269 10.44 -11.19 -9.53
C GLY A 269 11.55 -12.17 -9.82
N ARG A 270 12.61 -11.69 -10.50
CA ARG A 270 13.86 -12.43 -10.68
C ARG A 270 14.79 -12.21 -9.49
N GLU A 271 14.87 -10.98 -9.00
CA GLU A 271 15.57 -10.65 -7.76
C GLU A 271 14.55 -10.22 -6.71
N ILE A 272 14.49 -10.89 -5.56
CA ILE A 272 13.57 -10.54 -4.47
C ILE A 272 14.35 -10.38 -3.17
N LEU A 273 14.34 -9.17 -2.62
CA LEU A 273 15.07 -8.78 -1.43
C LEU A 273 14.10 -8.30 -0.34
N LEU A 274 14.01 -9.04 0.75
CA LEU A 274 13.09 -8.76 1.86
C LEU A 274 13.87 -8.31 3.09
N TYR A 275 13.69 -7.06 3.49
CA TYR A 275 14.48 -6.42 4.54
C TYR A 275 13.83 -6.40 5.92
N GLY A 276 12.51 -6.52 5.99
CA GLY A 276 11.77 -6.51 7.24
C GLY A 276 11.61 -7.91 7.85
N SER A 277 11.02 -7.91 9.03
CA SER A 277 10.85 -9.09 9.87
C SER A 277 9.55 -9.85 9.57
N LYS A 278 8.70 -9.34 8.68
CA LYS A 278 7.36 -9.86 8.45
C LYS A 278 7.13 -10.33 7.02
N VAL A 279 6.76 -11.61 6.94
CA VAL A 279 6.12 -12.23 5.78
C VAL A 279 4.95 -13.04 6.34
N THR A 280 3.74 -12.51 6.35
CA THR A 280 2.62 -13.13 7.10
C THR A 280 1.79 -14.09 6.23
N TYR A 281 0.51 -14.25 6.57
CA TYR A 281 -0.38 -15.27 6.02
C TYR A 281 -0.65 -15.05 4.53
N ASP A 282 -0.86 -16.15 3.81
CA ASP A 282 -1.28 -16.13 2.39
C ASP A 282 -0.38 -15.30 1.46
N VAL A 283 0.92 -15.21 1.78
CA VAL A 283 1.92 -14.60 0.90
C VAL A 283 2.41 -15.61 -0.13
N GLU A 284 2.39 -15.22 -1.41
CA GLU A 284 2.93 -15.99 -2.53
C GLU A 284 4.10 -15.25 -3.19
N ILE A 285 5.28 -15.86 -3.15
CA ILE A 285 6.50 -15.37 -3.77
C ILE A 285 6.75 -16.18 -5.06
N ASN A 286 6.52 -15.56 -6.21
CA ASN A 286 6.81 -16.14 -7.52
C ASN A 286 8.24 -15.77 -7.94
N LEU A 287 9.15 -16.75 -7.94
CA LEU A 287 10.54 -16.55 -8.33
C LEU A 287 10.72 -16.95 -9.81
N LYS A 288 11.12 -15.98 -10.63
CA LYS A 288 11.42 -16.16 -12.06
C LYS A 288 12.69 -17.00 -12.24
N LYS A 289 12.80 -17.67 -13.39
CA LYS A 289 13.94 -18.53 -13.72
C LYS A 289 15.27 -17.79 -13.55
N ASP A 290 16.28 -18.51 -13.05
CA ASP A 290 17.62 -18.00 -12.73
C ASP A 290 17.65 -16.88 -11.67
N GLY A 291 16.54 -16.70 -10.96
CA GLY A 291 16.38 -15.69 -9.93
C GLY A 291 17.02 -16.03 -8.59
N LEU A 292 16.96 -15.05 -7.68
CA LEU A 292 17.39 -15.17 -6.29
C LEU A 292 16.41 -14.52 -5.32
N LEU A 293 16.39 -15.06 -4.12
CA LEU A 293 15.59 -14.61 -2.99
C LEU A 293 16.49 -14.42 -1.77
N ARG A 294 16.34 -13.30 -1.06
CA ARG A 294 17.11 -13.00 0.16
C ARG A 294 16.20 -12.43 1.24
N PHE A 295 16.41 -12.90 2.46
CA PHE A 295 15.78 -12.37 3.66
C PHE A 295 16.89 -11.79 4.55
N PHE A 296 16.80 -10.50 4.88
CA PHE A 296 17.85 -9.81 5.64
C PHE A 296 17.59 -9.75 7.16
N GLU A 297 16.40 -10.16 7.61
CA GLU A 297 16.08 -10.28 9.05
C GLU A 297 17.16 -11.08 9.81
N THR A 298 17.63 -10.54 10.94
CA THR A 298 18.74 -11.10 11.72
C THR A 298 18.34 -11.57 13.12
N PHE A 299 17.16 -11.19 13.61
CA PHE A 299 16.72 -11.40 14.98
C PHE A 299 15.84 -12.64 15.10
N SER A 300 14.70 -12.69 14.40
CA SER A 300 13.75 -13.79 14.53
C SER A 300 12.98 -14.07 13.24
N VAL A 301 13.05 -15.33 12.79
CA VAL A 301 12.24 -15.82 11.66
C VAL A 301 10.80 -16.18 12.08
N GLN A 302 10.38 -15.87 13.31
CA GLN A 302 9.01 -16.12 13.77
C GLN A 302 7.98 -15.25 13.03
N GLY A 303 8.36 -14.04 12.63
CA GLY A 303 7.52 -13.15 11.81
C GLY A 303 7.35 -13.61 10.36
N LEU A 304 8.03 -14.69 9.97
CA LEU A 304 7.89 -15.33 8.66
C LEU A 304 6.93 -16.52 8.79
N SER A 305 5.79 -16.43 8.13
CA SER A 305 4.71 -17.38 8.27
C SER A 305 5.07 -18.75 7.70
N ASN A 306 4.47 -19.78 8.29
CA ASN A 306 4.66 -21.16 7.85
C ASN A 306 3.82 -21.52 6.61
N ASP A 307 2.78 -20.73 6.32
CA ASP A 307 1.86 -20.93 5.19
C ASP A 307 2.27 -20.15 3.93
N ALA A 308 3.22 -19.20 4.05
CA ALA A 308 3.78 -18.49 2.91
C ALA A 308 4.44 -19.47 1.93
N LYS A 309 4.22 -19.23 0.63
CA LYS A 309 4.63 -20.13 -0.44
C LYS A 309 5.64 -19.44 -1.35
N ILE A 310 6.62 -20.20 -1.78
CA ILE A 310 7.51 -19.83 -2.87
C ILE A 310 7.14 -20.72 -4.05
N LYS A 311 6.81 -20.09 -5.18
CA LYS A 311 6.50 -20.76 -6.42
C LYS A 311 7.58 -20.43 -7.45
N LEU A 312 8.19 -21.45 -7.99
CA LEU A 312 9.15 -21.33 -9.08
C LEU A 312 8.41 -21.23 -10.42
N GLU A 313 9.02 -20.56 -11.40
CA GLU A 313 8.49 -20.43 -12.76
C GLU A 313 8.13 -21.79 -13.42
N ASN A 314 8.89 -22.85 -13.12
CA ASN A 314 8.59 -24.23 -13.57
C ASN A 314 7.35 -24.86 -12.91
N GLY A 315 6.67 -24.15 -12.00
CA GLY A 315 5.49 -24.62 -11.28
C GLY A 315 5.77 -25.29 -9.93
N LYS A 316 7.04 -25.57 -9.57
CA LYS A 316 7.38 -26.16 -8.27
C LYS A 316 6.98 -25.22 -7.14
N GLN A 317 6.29 -25.74 -6.14
CA GLN A 317 5.88 -25.00 -4.94
C GLN A 317 6.64 -25.50 -3.72
N ILE A 318 7.09 -24.56 -2.90
CA ILE A 318 7.89 -24.79 -1.70
C ILE A 318 7.26 -23.97 -0.58
N ARG A 319 7.13 -24.56 0.62
CA ARG A 319 6.66 -23.81 1.79
C ARG A 319 7.82 -23.05 2.39
N LEU A 320 7.59 -21.81 2.81
CA LEU A 320 8.60 -21.02 3.50
C LEU A 320 9.08 -21.72 4.79
N ALA A 321 8.19 -22.48 5.45
CA ALA A 321 8.52 -23.31 6.62
C ALA A 321 9.68 -24.30 6.37
N ASP A 322 9.78 -24.86 5.17
CA ASP A 322 10.81 -25.83 4.81
C ASP A 322 12.19 -25.13 4.76
N LEU A 323 12.23 -23.88 4.30
CA LEU A 323 13.47 -23.09 4.24
C LEU A 323 13.89 -22.57 5.60
N LYS A 324 12.93 -22.25 6.47
CA LYS A 324 13.20 -21.79 7.85
C LYS A 324 13.94 -22.83 8.68
N THR A 325 13.79 -24.11 8.36
CA THR A 325 14.41 -25.22 9.10
C THR A 325 15.63 -25.82 8.38
N LYS A 326 15.74 -25.65 7.05
CA LYS A 326 16.87 -26.12 6.25
C LYS A 326 18.16 -25.37 6.60
N LYS A 327 19.16 -26.07 7.12
CA LYS A 327 20.48 -25.48 7.43
C LYS A 327 21.28 -25.25 6.17
N ILE A 328 22.02 -24.13 6.14
CA ILE A 328 22.91 -23.80 5.00
C ILE A 328 23.97 -24.89 4.83
N LYS A 329 24.51 -25.44 5.93
CA LYS A 329 25.54 -26.49 5.89
C LYS A 329 25.06 -27.82 5.32
N ASP A 330 23.76 -28.06 5.29
CA ASP A 330 23.16 -29.28 4.75
C ASP A 330 22.93 -29.21 3.22
N LEU A 331 23.12 -28.04 2.62
CA LEU A 331 23.06 -27.86 1.17
C LEU A 331 24.25 -28.54 0.47
N ALA A 332 24.11 -28.89 -0.80
CA ALA A 332 25.22 -29.47 -1.57
C ALA A 332 26.38 -28.45 -1.71
N ASP A 333 27.63 -28.95 -1.71
CA ASP A 333 28.83 -28.10 -1.75
C ASP A 333 28.91 -27.27 -3.06
N GLU A 334 28.31 -27.75 -4.14
CA GLU A 334 28.19 -26.99 -5.41
C GLU A 334 27.42 -25.67 -5.25
N PHE A 335 26.46 -25.62 -4.31
CA PHE A 335 25.66 -24.43 -4.01
C PHE A 335 26.28 -23.58 -2.91
N VAL A 336 27.03 -24.21 -1.99
CA VAL A 336 27.72 -23.53 -0.88
C VAL A 336 29.16 -24.06 -0.77
N PRO A 337 30.10 -23.57 -1.60
CA PRO A 337 31.47 -24.09 -1.63
C PRO A 337 32.25 -23.80 -0.33
N ASP A 338 31.96 -22.67 0.29
CA ASP A 338 32.61 -22.23 1.52
C ASP A 338 31.61 -22.19 2.69
N LYS A 339 31.36 -23.36 3.27
CA LYS A 339 30.47 -23.53 4.43
C LYS A 339 31.05 -22.98 5.73
N THR A 340 32.33 -22.59 5.76
CA THR A 340 32.99 -22.10 6.98
C THR A 340 32.46 -20.74 7.43
N LYS A 341 31.91 -19.96 6.49
CA LYS A 341 31.27 -18.66 6.71
C LYS A 341 29.96 -18.70 7.48
N TYR A 342 29.37 -19.88 7.64
CA TYR A 342 28.07 -20.04 8.27
C TYR A 342 28.19 -20.76 9.60
N ASN A 343 27.37 -20.38 10.57
CA ASN A 343 27.23 -21.09 11.83
C ASN A 343 26.47 -22.40 11.61
N LYS A 344 26.55 -23.31 12.59
CA LYS A 344 25.84 -24.60 12.54
C LYS A 344 24.32 -24.41 12.42
N ASP A 345 23.79 -23.39 13.07
CA ASP A 345 22.36 -23.16 13.17
C ASP A 345 21.80 -22.19 12.11
N ASP A 346 22.66 -21.62 11.25
CA ASP A 346 22.22 -20.73 10.18
C ASP A 346 21.38 -21.50 9.15
N THR A 347 20.18 -20.99 8.87
CA THR A 347 19.22 -21.56 7.94
C THR A 347 19.20 -20.77 6.64
N MET A 348 18.52 -21.29 5.62
CA MET A 348 18.40 -20.59 4.33
C MET A 348 17.72 -19.23 4.44
N VAL A 349 16.94 -18.99 5.50
CA VAL A 349 16.16 -17.77 5.70
C VAL A 349 16.80 -16.91 6.80
N GLY A 350 17.09 -15.65 6.46
CA GLY A 350 17.70 -14.66 7.36
C GLY A 350 19.16 -14.38 7.01
N LYS A 351 19.73 -13.36 7.66
CA LYS A 351 21.13 -12.92 7.52
C LYS A 351 21.58 -12.67 6.06
N GLY A 352 20.63 -12.43 5.15
CA GLY A 352 20.90 -12.16 3.75
C GLY A 352 21.51 -13.34 2.98
N PHE A 353 21.31 -14.60 3.40
CA PHE A 353 21.74 -15.74 2.60
C PHE A 353 21.11 -15.70 1.20
N THR A 354 21.91 -16.02 0.17
CA THR A 354 21.44 -16.00 -1.22
C THR A 354 20.81 -17.35 -1.57
N ILE A 355 19.48 -17.38 -1.62
CA ILE A 355 18.72 -18.53 -2.07
C ILE A 355 18.52 -18.41 -3.58
N THR A 356 19.16 -19.28 -4.37
CA THR A 356 19.00 -19.25 -5.83
C THR A 356 17.83 -20.13 -6.28
N TYR A 357 17.30 -19.84 -7.47
CA TYR A 357 16.30 -20.67 -8.13
C TYR A 357 16.73 -22.15 -8.21
N GLN A 358 17.99 -22.41 -8.59
CA GLN A 358 18.54 -23.76 -8.71
C GLN A 358 18.59 -24.50 -7.36
N MET A 359 18.94 -23.81 -6.27
CA MET A 359 18.89 -24.41 -4.92
C MET A 359 17.48 -24.89 -4.60
N LEU A 360 16.47 -24.04 -4.85
CA LEU A 360 15.06 -24.34 -4.58
C LEU A 360 14.53 -25.49 -5.45
N GLU A 361 14.90 -25.51 -6.72
CA GLU A 361 14.54 -26.58 -7.64
C GLU A 361 15.08 -27.93 -7.16
N ASN A 362 16.27 -27.96 -6.56
CA ASN A 362 16.98 -29.16 -6.13
C ASN A 362 16.90 -29.46 -4.62
N LEU A 363 16.04 -28.77 -3.86
CA LEU A 363 15.90 -28.90 -2.39
C LEU A 363 15.78 -30.34 -1.86
N ASP A 364 15.13 -31.22 -2.63
CA ASP A 364 14.80 -32.60 -2.26
C ASP A 364 15.92 -33.60 -2.63
N LYS A 365 16.90 -33.18 -3.42
CA LYS A 365 18.03 -34.04 -3.79
C LYS A 365 18.95 -34.21 -2.60
N LYS A 366 19.23 -35.46 -2.24
CA LYS A 366 20.23 -35.78 -1.21
C LYS A 366 21.63 -35.36 -1.71
N PRO A 367 22.49 -34.78 -0.84
CA PRO A 367 23.84 -34.42 -1.22
C PRO A 367 24.59 -35.68 -1.67
N THR A 368 25.09 -35.67 -2.91
CA THR A 368 25.99 -36.68 -3.42
C THR A 368 27.32 -36.50 -2.71
N LYS A 369 27.64 -37.39 -1.75
CA LYS A 369 28.98 -37.45 -1.16
C LYS A 369 29.97 -37.73 -2.30
N SER A 370 30.82 -36.76 -2.62
CA SER A 370 32.00 -37.03 -3.43
C SER A 370 32.86 -38.03 -2.66
N GLY A 371 32.97 -39.25 -3.19
CA GLY A 371 33.75 -40.30 -2.55
C GLY A 371 35.23 -39.95 -2.57
N TRP A 372 35.75 -39.49 -1.44
CA TRP A 372 37.20 -39.54 -1.18
C TRP A 372 37.63 -41.00 -1.15
N LYS A 373 38.19 -41.48 -2.26
CA LYS A 373 38.96 -42.74 -2.29
C LYS A 373 40.27 -42.49 -1.52
N PHE A 374 40.30 -42.88 -0.25
CA PHE A 374 41.55 -43.11 0.45
C PHE A 374 42.25 -44.32 -0.20
N GLY A 375 43.25 -44.05 -1.04
CA GLY A 375 44.19 -45.06 -1.51
C GLY A 375 45.16 -45.39 -0.38
N PHE A 376 44.86 -46.41 0.43
CA PHE A 376 45.89 -47.07 1.23
C PHE A 376 46.78 -47.88 0.28
N ARG A 377 48.02 -47.43 0.08
CA ARG A 377 49.09 -48.28 -0.44
C ARG A 377 49.72 -49.01 0.75
N LYS A 378 49.61 -50.34 0.74
CA LYS A 378 50.41 -51.26 1.55
C LYS A 378 51.84 -51.29 1.05
#